data_AF-A0A3M0WJP4-F1
#
_entry.id   AF-A0A3M0WJP4-F1
#
_cell.length_a   1.000
_cell.length_b   1.000
_cell.length_c   1.000
_cell.angle_alpha   90.00
_cell.angle_beta   90.00
_cell.angle_gamma   90.00
#
_symmetry.space_group_name_H-M   'P 1'
#
loop_
_entity.id
_entity.type
_entity.pdbx_description
1 polymer ?
#
loop_
_entity_poly.entity_id
_entity_poly.type
_entity_poly.pdbx_seq_one_letter_code
_entity_poly.pdbx_strand_id
1 'polypeptide(L)'
;MSTVTTQIPEEYDSHEVVRILEPRLHQRALMLLAHYPGIRPYLIQEDGRLYISLQFLPSSYQKEQVSRLIQRVQVGETVHYGRFPLPLQPLFQPALSPTNRFALLFIGAVTFGIFCGVLAMAGSVLLFALSELILGYTINTTIVGMEFPSIAFVLASVMGAGLAIVYMNRRLHAR
;
A
#
# COMPACT_ATOMS: atom_id res chain seq x y z
N MET A 1 -21.09 35.84 15.14
CA MET A 1 -20.32 35.45 13.95
C MET A 1 -19.06 36.30 13.93
N SER A 2 -17.93 35.75 14.38
CA SER A 2 -16.68 36.51 14.48
C SER A 2 -15.88 36.26 13.21
N THR A 3 -15.77 37.29 12.37
CA THR A 3 -14.85 37.35 11.24
C THR A 3 -13.44 37.44 11.78
N VAL A 4 -12.72 36.32 11.77
CA VAL A 4 -11.26 36.30 11.96
C VAL A 4 -10.65 36.78 10.65
N THR A 5 -10.41 38.08 10.56
CA THR A 5 -9.58 38.68 9.52
C THR A 5 -8.13 38.33 9.83
N THR A 6 -7.63 37.26 9.24
CA THR A 6 -6.19 36.96 9.28
C THR A 6 -5.51 37.96 8.36
N GLN A 7 -4.95 39.02 8.93
CA GLN A 7 -4.05 39.93 8.23
C GLN A 7 -2.83 39.13 7.78
N ILE A 8 -2.66 39.03 6.46
CA ILE A 8 -1.48 38.47 5.82
C ILE A 8 -0.39 39.56 5.89
N PRO A 9 0.79 39.30 6.47
CA PRO A 9 1.94 40.16 6.25
C PRO A 9 2.33 40.07 4.77
N GLU A 10 2.40 41.21 4.11
CA GLU A 10 2.96 41.37 2.77
C GLU A 10 4.30 40.64 2.67
N GLU A 11 4.52 39.95 1.56
CA GLU A 11 5.77 39.28 1.20
C GLU A 11 6.00 37.92 1.89
N TYR A 12 5.21 36.91 1.50
CA TYR A 12 5.66 35.52 1.62
C TYR A 12 6.87 35.31 0.72
N ASP A 13 8.05 35.33 1.34
CA ASP A 13 9.31 34.99 0.69
C ASP A 13 9.14 33.64 -0.04
N SER A 14 9.42 33.62 -1.34
CA SER A 14 9.22 32.49 -2.25
C SER A 14 9.90 31.18 -1.82
N HIS A 15 10.74 31.25 -0.78
CA HIS A 15 11.45 30.15 -0.16
C HIS A 15 10.62 29.41 0.90
N GLU A 16 9.46 29.94 1.31
CA GLU A 16 8.69 29.41 2.45
C GLU A 16 7.42 28.66 2.08
N VAL A 17 6.98 28.75 0.82
CA VAL A 17 5.74 28.13 0.37
C VAL A 17 5.90 27.49 -1.00
N VAL A 18 5.49 26.23 -1.14
CA VAL A 18 5.55 25.51 -2.42
C VAL A 18 4.14 25.24 -2.94
N ARG A 19 3.80 25.83 -4.08
CA ARG A 19 2.49 25.63 -4.73
C ARG A 19 2.38 24.19 -5.23
N ILE A 20 1.27 23.51 -4.93
CA ILE A 20 0.95 22.20 -5.50
C ILE A 20 0.34 22.38 -6.89
N LEU A 21 1.06 21.94 -7.92
CA LEU A 21 0.60 22.01 -9.31
C LEU A 21 -0.11 20.73 -9.77
N GLU A 22 0.18 19.58 -9.14
CA GLU A 22 -0.36 18.31 -9.59
C GLU A 22 -1.81 18.09 -9.08
N PRO A 23 -2.79 17.82 -9.96
CA PRO A 23 -4.19 17.67 -9.57
C PRO A 23 -4.43 16.47 -8.63
N ARG A 24 -3.61 15.41 -8.74
CA ARG A 24 -3.67 14.24 -7.85
C ARG A 24 -3.22 14.56 -6.43
N LEU A 25 -2.16 15.36 -6.28
CA LEU A 25 -1.70 15.86 -4.99
C LEU A 25 -2.71 16.83 -4.39
N HIS A 26 -3.34 17.66 -5.21
CA HIS A 26 -4.37 18.60 -4.77
C HIS A 26 -5.57 17.87 -4.15
N GLN A 27 -6.11 16.84 -4.82
CA GLN A 27 -7.20 16.04 -4.27
C GLN A 27 -6.81 15.32 -2.97
N ARG A 28 -5.59 14.78 -2.88
CA ARG A 28 -5.10 14.12 -1.66
C ARG A 28 -4.94 15.10 -0.51
N ALA A 29 -4.39 16.28 -0.78
CA ALA A 29 -4.23 17.33 0.21
C ALA A 29 -5.57 17.75 0.81
N LEU A 30 -6.61 17.90 -0.02
CA LEU A 30 -7.98 18.20 0.44
C LEU A 30 -8.56 17.06 1.31
N MET A 31 -8.38 15.80 0.92
CA MET A 31 -8.83 14.65 1.73
C MET A 31 -8.12 14.57 3.08
N LEU A 32 -6.82 14.85 3.10
CA LEU A 32 -6.00 14.83 4.31
C LEU A 32 -6.31 16.00 5.24
N LEU A 33 -6.63 17.17 4.69
CA LEU A 33 -7.08 18.33 5.49
C LEU A 33 -8.41 18.05 6.19
N ALA A 34 -9.26 17.20 5.59
CA ALA A 34 -10.52 16.76 6.18
C ALA A 34 -10.36 15.68 7.27
N HIS A 35 -9.36 14.79 7.15
CA HIS A 35 -9.18 13.64 8.06
C HIS A 35 -8.08 13.81 9.13
N TYR A 36 -7.10 14.70 8.92
CA TYR A 36 -5.95 14.88 9.80
C TYR A 36 -5.72 16.35 10.16
N PRO A 37 -6.20 16.82 11.32
CA PRO A 37 -6.09 18.23 11.73
C PRO A 37 -4.63 18.67 11.94
N GLY A 38 -3.70 17.75 12.22
CA GLY A 38 -2.27 18.04 12.41
C GLY A 38 -1.53 18.51 11.14
N ILE A 39 -2.14 18.40 9.95
CA ILE A 39 -1.55 18.82 8.67
C ILE A 39 -1.92 20.28 8.33
N ARG A 40 -2.94 20.85 8.99
CA ARG A 40 -3.39 22.24 8.78
C ARG A 40 -2.29 23.29 8.79
N PRO A 41 -1.30 23.29 9.70
CA PRO A 41 -0.23 24.31 9.65
C PRO A 41 0.65 24.19 8.39
N TYR A 42 0.74 23.00 7.79
CA TYR A 42 1.59 22.74 6.63
C TYR A 42 0.87 22.91 5.29
N LEU A 43 -0.45 23.09 5.28
CA LEU A 43 -1.24 23.25 4.06
C LEU A 43 -2.05 24.56 4.12
N ILE A 44 -1.70 25.49 3.25
CA ILE A 44 -2.40 26.78 3.09
C ILE A 44 -3.26 26.67 1.84
N GLN A 45 -4.54 26.98 1.96
CA GLN A 45 -5.47 27.07 0.83
C GLN A 45 -5.84 28.53 0.62
N GLU A 46 -5.51 29.08 -0.55
CA GLU A 46 -5.75 30.47 -0.90
C GLU A 46 -6.16 30.55 -2.39
N ASP A 47 -7.25 31.26 -2.69
CA ASP A 47 -7.80 31.43 -4.05
C ASP A 47 -8.01 30.12 -4.84
N GLY A 48 -8.46 29.06 -4.15
CA GLY A 48 -8.64 27.73 -4.75
C GLY A 48 -7.33 27.03 -5.13
N ARG A 49 -6.18 27.59 -4.74
CA ARG A 49 -4.85 27.00 -4.89
C ARG A 49 -4.37 26.48 -3.55
N LEU A 50 -3.60 25.40 -3.60
CA LEU A 50 -3.14 24.70 -2.41
C LEU A 50 -1.62 24.77 -2.35
N TYR A 51 -1.12 25.24 -1.23
CA TYR A 51 0.29 25.53 -0.99
C TYR A 51 0.78 24.73 0.21
N ILE A 52 2.00 24.23 0.14
CA ILE A 52 2.68 23.55 1.25
C ILE A 52 3.53 24.60 1.96
N SER A 53 3.18 24.92 3.20
CA SER A 53 3.98 25.80 4.05
C SER A 53 5.17 25.04 4.62
N LEU A 54 6.37 25.57 4.38
CA LEU A 54 7.62 25.08 4.93
C LEU A 54 8.05 25.83 6.19
N GLN A 55 7.24 26.80 6.66
CA GLN A 55 7.56 27.66 7.80
C GLN A 55 7.77 26.90 9.10
N PHE A 56 7.07 25.78 9.26
CA PHE A 56 7.14 24.93 10.45
C PHE A 56 8.34 23.97 10.45
N LEU A 57 9.22 24.03 9.45
CA LEU A 57 10.44 23.24 9.41
C LEU A 57 11.59 23.94 10.16
N PRO A 58 12.28 23.23 11.08
CA PRO A 58 13.23 23.85 12.01
C PRO A 58 14.54 24.32 11.38
N SER A 59 14.89 23.89 10.15
CA SER A 59 16.16 24.30 9.51
C SER A 59 16.00 24.68 8.04
N SER A 60 16.74 25.70 7.60
CA SER A 60 16.78 26.16 6.20
C SER A 60 17.23 25.06 5.24
N TYR A 61 18.14 24.18 5.70
CA TYR A 61 18.57 23.00 4.96
C TYR A 61 17.43 22.00 4.73
N GLN A 62 16.58 21.76 5.74
CA GLN A 62 15.39 20.91 5.58
C GLN A 62 14.35 21.57 4.67
N LYS A 63 14.14 22.89 4.77
CA LYS A 63 13.24 23.64 3.87
C LYS A 63 13.65 23.43 2.41
N GLU A 64 14.95 23.54 2.10
CA GLU A 64 15.47 23.36 0.74
C GLU A 64 15.41 21.91 0.26
N GLN A 65 15.70 20.93 1.14
CA GLN A 65 15.54 19.52 0.78
C GLN A 65 14.07 19.19 0.46
N VAL A 66 13.14 19.62 1.30
CA VAL A 66 11.72 19.36 1.11
C VAL A 66 11.20 20.08 -0.13
N SER A 67 11.60 21.33 -0.39
CA SER A 67 11.20 22.06 -1.60
C SER A 67 11.64 21.34 -2.88
N ARG A 68 12.90 20.88 -2.94
CA ARG A 68 13.43 20.09 -4.07
C ARG A 68 12.69 18.76 -4.23
N LEU A 69 12.36 18.08 -3.12
CA LEU A 69 11.60 16.82 -3.18
C LEU A 69 10.18 17.05 -3.67
N ILE A 70 9.50 18.12 -3.23
CA ILE A 70 8.16 18.48 -3.71
C ILE A 70 8.21 18.80 -5.21
N GLN A 71 9.19 19.59 -5.66
CA GLN A 71 9.37 19.91 -7.07
C GLN A 71 9.58 18.65 -7.91
N ARG A 72 10.42 17.70 -7.48
CA ARG A 72 10.62 16.42 -8.18
C ARG A 72 9.33 15.62 -8.32
N VAL A 73 8.53 15.55 -7.25
CA VAL A 73 7.23 14.88 -7.30
C VAL A 73 6.29 15.59 -8.29
N GLN A 74 6.30 16.92 -8.36
CA GLN A 74 5.48 17.67 -9.32
C GLN A 74 5.86 17.44 -10.78
N VAL A 75 7.13 17.11 -11.06
CA VAL A 75 7.57 16.68 -12.41
C VAL A 75 7.27 15.19 -12.67
N GLY A 76 6.67 14.49 -11.69
CA GLY A 76 6.26 13.09 -11.81
C GLY A 76 7.31 12.07 -11.39
N GLU A 77 8.39 12.50 -10.71
CA GLU A 77 9.43 11.59 -10.23
C GLU A 77 8.95 10.80 -9.01
N THR A 78 9.19 9.48 -8.99
CA THR A 78 8.85 8.62 -7.86
C THR A 78 9.90 8.79 -6.75
N VAL A 79 9.56 9.54 -5.71
CA VAL A 79 10.47 9.82 -4.59
C VAL A 79 10.17 8.90 -3.38
N HIS A 80 11.21 8.45 -2.69
CA HIS A 80 11.08 7.62 -1.49
C HIS A 80 10.43 8.41 -0.33
N TYR A 81 9.26 7.98 0.13
CA TYR A 81 8.42 8.70 1.09
C TYR A 81 9.08 8.94 2.45
N GLY A 82 10.02 8.09 2.86
CA GLY A 82 10.74 8.22 4.14
C GLY A 82 11.63 9.45 4.26
N ARG A 83 11.84 10.21 3.18
CA ARG A 83 12.61 11.46 3.17
C ARG A 83 11.79 12.70 3.52
N PHE A 84 10.45 12.60 3.51
CA PHE A 84 9.60 13.70 3.95
C PHE A 84 9.47 13.70 5.48
N PRO A 85 9.35 14.88 6.12
CA PRO A 85 9.03 14.97 7.54
C PRO A 85 7.66 14.31 7.79
N LEU A 86 7.53 13.62 8.94
CA LEU A 86 6.35 12.84 9.34
C LEU A 86 4.98 13.47 9.01
N PRO A 87 4.72 14.78 9.26
CA PRO A 87 3.41 15.38 8.95
C PRO A 87 3.11 15.47 7.44
N LEU A 88 4.12 15.50 6.58
CA LEU A 88 3.97 15.61 5.12
C LEU A 88 3.99 14.27 4.40
N GLN A 89 4.51 13.21 5.02
CA GLN A 89 4.53 11.86 4.45
C GLN A 89 3.18 11.37 3.91
N PRO A 90 2.04 11.49 4.62
CA PRO A 90 0.76 10.97 4.12
C PRO A 90 0.28 11.69 2.84
N LEU A 91 0.71 12.92 2.59
CA LEU A 91 0.38 13.68 1.37
C LEU A 91 0.94 13.03 0.11
N PHE A 92 2.15 12.48 0.24
CA PHE A 92 2.90 11.90 -0.87
C PHE A 92 2.72 10.39 -0.96
N GLN A 93 2.29 9.72 0.12
CA GLN A 93 1.98 8.29 0.08
C GLN A 93 1.01 7.99 -1.07
N PRO A 94 1.27 6.94 -1.87
CA PRO A 94 0.38 6.56 -2.93
C PRO A 94 -0.88 6.07 -2.24
N ALA A 95 -1.98 6.80 -2.42
CA ALA A 95 -3.29 6.32 -2.06
C ALA A 95 -3.47 4.99 -2.80
N LEU A 96 -3.31 3.88 -2.08
CA LEU A 96 -3.61 2.56 -2.59
C LEU A 96 -5.09 2.58 -2.94
N SER A 97 -5.39 2.75 -4.23
CA SER A 97 -6.76 2.70 -4.72
C SER A 97 -7.41 1.39 -4.27
N PRO A 98 -8.73 1.36 -4.00
CA PRO A 98 -9.41 0.12 -3.65
C PRO A 98 -9.12 -1.01 -4.65
N THR A 99 -8.96 -0.65 -5.93
CA THR A 99 -8.54 -1.56 -7.01
C THR A 99 -7.14 -2.13 -6.81
N ASN A 100 -6.14 -1.31 -6.46
CA ASN A 100 -4.77 -1.79 -6.21
C ASN A 100 -4.67 -2.61 -4.93
N ARG A 101 -5.46 -2.28 -3.90
CA ARG A 101 -5.57 -3.10 -2.68
C ARG A 101 -6.12 -4.48 -3.02
N PHE A 102 -7.19 -4.52 -3.82
CA PHE A 102 -7.77 -5.79 -4.29
C PHE A 102 -6.77 -6.58 -5.13
N ALA A 103 -6.07 -5.95 -6.07
CA ALA A 103 -5.06 -6.62 -6.89
C ALA A 103 -3.93 -7.22 -6.05
N LEU A 104 -3.40 -6.48 -5.07
CA LEU A 104 -2.36 -6.99 -4.17
C LEU A 104 -2.86 -8.13 -3.28
N LEU A 105 -4.09 -8.02 -2.75
CA LEU A 105 -4.74 -9.09 -1.99
C LEU A 105 -4.94 -10.33 -2.83
N PHE A 106 -5.44 -10.18 -4.05
CA PHE A 106 -5.70 -11.27 -4.97
C PHE A 106 -4.40 -11.98 -5.36
N ILE A 107 -3.38 -11.23 -5.78
CA ILE A 107 -2.07 -11.78 -6.13
C ILE A 107 -1.51 -12.53 -4.93
N GLY A 108 -1.42 -11.90 -3.75
CA GLY A 108 -0.88 -12.53 -2.55
C GLY A 108 -1.64 -13.80 -2.14
N ALA A 109 -2.97 -13.79 -2.25
CA ALA A 109 -3.80 -14.94 -1.96
C ALA A 109 -3.58 -16.09 -2.95
N VAL A 110 -3.51 -15.79 -4.25
CA VAL A 110 -3.26 -16.80 -5.28
C VAL A 110 -1.88 -17.43 -5.11
N THR A 111 -0.83 -16.62 -4.88
CA THR A 111 0.53 -17.18 -4.69
C THR A 111 0.60 -18.08 -3.46
N PHE A 112 -0.02 -17.67 -2.35
CA PHE A 112 -0.06 -18.47 -1.13
C PHE A 112 -0.89 -19.74 -1.30
N GLY A 113 -2.03 -19.64 -1.99
CA GLY A 113 -2.85 -20.79 -2.38
C GLY A 113 -2.04 -21.80 -3.19
N ILE A 114 -1.40 -21.37 -4.28
CA ILE A 114 -0.56 -22.26 -5.11
C ILE A 114 0.52 -22.94 -4.27
N PHE A 115 1.20 -22.19 -3.39
CA PHE A 115 2.23 -22.75 -2.51
C PHE A 115 1.68 -23.86 -1.60
N CYS A 116 0.53 -23.63 -0.96
CA CYS A 116 -0.16 -24.66 -0.17
C CYS A 116 -0.59 -25.87 -1.02
N GLY A 117 -1.08 -25.62 -2.23
CA GLY A 117 -1.44 -26.67 -3.19
C GLY A 117 -0.28 -27.57 -3.54
N VAL A 118 0.86 -26.99 -3.93
CA VAL A 118 2.08 -27.75 -4.28
C VAL A 118 2.56 -28.59 -3.10
N LEU A 119 2.53 -28.04 -1.89
CA LEU A 119 2.89 -28.76 -0.67
C LEU A 119 1.96 -29.96 -0.42
N ALA A 120 0.64 -29.77 -0.55
CA ALA A 120 -0.33 -30.84 -0.38
C ALA A 120 -0.18 -31.93 -1.44
N MET A 121 0.07 -31.54 -2.70
CA MET A 121 0.35 -32.46 -3.79
C MET A 121 1.59 -33.31 -3.48
N ALA A 122 2.71 -32.66 -3.13
CA ALA A 122 3.95 -33.35 -2.79
C ALA A 122 3.77 -34.30 -1.59
N GLY A 123 3.05 -33.86 -0.55
CA GLY A 123 2.73 -34.68 0.61
C GLY A 123 1.88 -35.90 0.26
N SER A 124 0.89 -35.75 -0.64
CA SER A 124 0.05 -36.87 -1.09
C SER A 124 0.85 -37.90 -1.88
N VAL A 125 1.76 -37.47 -2.77
CA VAL A 125 2.64 -38.37 -3.53
C VAL A 125 3.56 -39.13 -2.58
N LEU A 126 4.13 -38.46 -1.57
CA LEU A 126 4.98 -39.10 -0.57
C LEU A 126 4.20 -40.16 0.23
N LEU A 127 2.97 -39.85 0.65
CA LEU A 127 2.09 -40.78 1.35
C LEU A 127 1.76 -42.01 0.50
N PHE A 128 1.47 -41.81 -0.78
CA PHE A 128 1.26 -42.91 -1.72
C PHE A 128 2.49 -43.79 -1.86
N ALA A 129 3.67 -43.20 -2.09
CA ALA A 129 4.93 -43.94 -2.18
C ALA A 129 5.23 -44.73 -0.89
N LEU A 130 4.96 -44.15 0.28
CA LEU A 130 5.09 -44.85 1.56
C LEU A 130 4.09 -46.00 1.69
N SER A 131 2.84 -45.82 1.26
CA SER A 131 1.83 -46.87 1.33
C SER A 131 2.17 -48.07 0.44
N GLU A 132 2.69 -47.83 -0.77
CA GLU A 132 3.17 -48.89 -1.68
C GLU A 132 4.37 -49.63 -1.07
N LEU A 133 5.30 -48.91 -0.44
CA LEU A 133 6.46 -49.49 0.22
C LEU A 133 6.07 -50.38 1.41
N ILE A 134 5.08 -49.97 2.22
CA ILE A 134 4.63 -50.70 3.42
C ILE A 134 3.79 -51.92 3.06
N LEU A 135 2.88 -51.78 2.08
CA LEU A 135 1.90 -52.82 1.73
C LEU A 135 2.43 -53.81 0.69
N GLY A 136 3.53 -53.50 0.00
CA GLY A 136 4.22 -54.43 -0.90
C GLY A 136 3.52 -54.72 -2.23
N TYR A 137 2.46 -53.97 -2.57
CA TYR A 137 1.80 -54.04 -3.88
C TYR A 137 1.67 -52.66 -4.50
N THR A 138 1.78 -52.58 -5.83
CA THR A 138 1.66 -51.35 -6.61
C THR A 138 0.19 -50.96 -6.71
N ILE A 139 -0.15 -49.74 -6.32
CA ILE A 139 -1.51 -49.22 -6.43
C ILE A 139 -1.72 -48.83 -7.90
N ASN A 140 -2.87 -49.19 -8.47
CA ASN A 140 -3.15 -48.97 -9.89
C ASN A 140 -3.02 -47.47 -10.26
N THR A 141 -1.97 -47.14 -11.00
CA THR A 141 -1.41 -45.78 -11.12
C THR A 141 -2.20 -44.85 -12.05
N THR A 142 -3.12 -45.38 -12.85
CA THR A 142 -3.83 -44.61 -13.89
C THR A 142 -4.96 -43.74 -13.35
N ILE A 143 -5.67 -44.17 -12.32
CA ILE A 143 -6.78 -43.39 -11.70
C ILE A 143 -6.30 -42.78 -10.38
N VAL A 144 -5.64 -43.57 -9.53
CA VAL A 144 -5.23 -43.11 -8.19
C VAL A 144 -3.93 -42.28 -8.22
N GLY A 145 -3.04 -42.53 -9.19
CA GLY A 145 -1.70 -41.93 -9.23
C GLY A 145 -1.66 -40.43 -9.59
N MET A 146 -2.65 -39.93 -10.33
CA MET A 146 -2.74 -38.50 -10.68
C MET A 146 -3.95 -37.79 -10.10
N GLU A 147 -5.10 -38.44 -9.94
CA GLU A 147 -6.32 -37.77 -9.48
C GLU A 147 -6.22 -37.32 -8.02
N PHE A 148 -5.67 -38.16 -7.13
CA PHE A 148 -5.54 -37.83 -5.72
C PHE A 148 -4.61 -36.64 -5.46
N PRO A 149 -3.39 -36.58 -6.03
CA PRO A 149 -2.51 -35.42 -5.89
C PRO A 149 -3.12 -34.14 -6.49
N SER A 150 -3.86 -34.27 -7.60
CA SER A 150 -4.56 -33.15 -8.23
C SER A 150 -5.68 -32.59 -7.34
N ILE A 151 -6.48 -33.47 -6.73
CA ILE A 151 -7.55 -33.09 -5.80
C ILE A 151 -6.96 -32.43 -4.55
N ALA A 152 -5.89 -33.00 -4.00
CA ALA A 152 -5.17 -32.43 -2.86
C ALA A 152 -4.60 -31.04 -3.18
N PHE A 153 -4.04 -30.86 -4.37
CA PHE A 153 -3.56 -29.56 -4.86
C PHE A 153 -4.70 -28.53 -4.90
N VAL A 154 -5.82 -28.87 -5.54
CA VAL A 154 -6.94 -27.93 -5.73
C VAL A 154 -7.54 -27.53 -4.38
N LEU A 155 -7.83 -28.50 -3.51
CA LEU A 155 -8.43 -28.24 -2.20
C LEU A 155 -7.52 -27.39 -1.32
N ALA A 156 -6.24 -27.75 -1.22
CA ALA A 156 -5.28 -26.99 -0.42
C ALA A 156 -5.00 -25.60 -1.01
N SER A 157 -5.06 -25.45 -2.34
CA SER A 157 -4.91 -24.15 -3.00
C SER A 157 -6.05 -23.20 -2.69
N VAL A 158 -7.29 -23.70 -2.78
CA VAL A 158 -8.48 -22.90 -2.49
C VAL A 158 -8.52 -22.53 -1.00
N MET A 159 -8.24 -23.48 -0.10
CA MET A 159 -8.19 -23.21 1.33
C MET A 159 -7.07 -22.25 1.71
N GLY A 160 -5.87 -22.41 1.13
CA GLY A 160 -4.73 -21.52 1.34
C GLY A 160 -5.03 -20.09 0.89
N ALA A 161 -5.59 -19.93 -0.32
CA ALA A 161 -6.00 -18.63 -0.82
C ALA A 161 -7.07 -17.97 0.08
N GLY A 162 -8.07 -18.73 0.52
CA GLY A 162 -9.09 -18.25 1.45
C GLY A 162 -8.52 -17.75 2.78
N LEU A 163 -7.59 -18.51 3.38
CA LEU A 163 -6.89 -18.11 4.61
C LEU A 163 -6.06 -16.84 4.42
N ALA A 164 -5.34 -16.73 3.30
CA ALA A 164 -4.55 -15.54 2.99
C ALA A 164 -5.43 -14.29 2.83
N ILE A 165 -6.58 -14.42 2.15
CA ILE A 165 -7.55 -13.32 2.02
C ILE A 165 -8.05 -12.88 3.40
N VAL A 166 -8.49 -13.81 4.25
CA VAL A 166 -9.00 -13.47 5.60
C VAL A 166 -7.92 -12.81 6.45
N TYR A 167 -6.71 -13.36 6.45
CA TYR A 167 -5.59 -12.82 7.22
C TYR A 167 -5.21 -11.40 6.76
N MET A 168 -5.04 -11.19 5.45
CA MET A 168 -4.69 -9.88 4.93
C MET A 168 -5.83 -8.87 5.12
N ASN A 169 -7.09 -9.29 4.98
CA ASN A 169 -8.24 -8.42 5.20
C ASN A 169 -8.30 -7.95 6.66
N ARG A 170 -8.07 -8.84 7.63
CA ARG A 170 -7.96 -8.48 9.06
C ARG A 170 -6.82 -7.49 9.31
N ARG A 171 -5.66 -7.71 8.68
CA ARG A 171 -4.49 -6.83 8.83
C ARG A 171 -4.70 -5.43 8.25
N LEU A 172 -5.49 -5.31 7.18
CA LEU A 172 -5.82 -4.04 6.55
C LEU A 172 -6.88 -3.24 7.31
N HIS A 173 -7.79 -3.89 8.04
CA HIS A 173 -8.80 -3.21 8.88
C HIS A 173 -8.29 -2.87 10.30
N ALA A 174 -7.18 -3.47 10.72
CA ALA A 174 -6.53 -3.17 12.01
C ALA A 174 -5.58 -1.96 11.97
N ARG A 175 -5.49 -1.25 10.84
CA ARG A 175 -4.69 -0.03 10.63
C ARG A 175 -5.60 1.13 10.26
#